data_AF-A0A3Q7Y2Q4-F1
#
_entry.id   AF-A0A3Q7Y2Q4-F1
#
_cell.length_a   1.000
_cell.length_b   1.000
_cell.length_c   1.000
_cell.angle_alpha   90.00
_cell.angle_beta   90.00
_cell.angle_gamma   90.00
#
_symmetry.space_group_name_H-M   'P 1'
#
loop_
_entity.id
_entity.type
_entity.pdbx_description
1 polymer ?
#
loop_
_entity_poly.entity_id
_entity_poly.type
_entity_poly.pdbx_seq_one_letter_code
_entity_poly.pdbx_strand_id
1 'polypeptide(L)'
;MKKISICVSFLFLNIFHVSCSLVLQNIDLVDQVCKKTPYYDLCNSTLQSNPQAKNTDTKGIALIMVKDIVSNVNDTLNFTEGLIKNTSDVGLEKKLDFCAETYIPLVKSVLPQAVDAVNQSRFKYANYSIFYAGKEIGYCNNKFSGSTTSPLSDRNVTIQKLFDIASAILNLLLNG
;
A
#
# COMPACT_ATOMS: atom_id res chain seq x y z
N MET A 1 1.63 -32.89 -27.57
CA MET A 1 0.97 -34.19 -27.27
C MET A 1 -0.37 -33.91 -26.61
N LYS A 2 -1.43 -34.58 -27.08
CA LYS A 2 -2.85 -34.28 -26.82
C LYS A 2 -3.19 -34.29 -25.32
N LYS A 3 -3.89 -33.26 -24.84
CA LYS A 3 -4.45 -33.24 -23.47
C LYS A 3 -5.78 -33.99 -23.49
N ILE A 4 -5.88 -35.04 -22.67
CA ILE A 4 -7.07 -35.85 -22.48
C ILE A 4 -8.05 -35.06 -21.60
N SER A 5 -9.25 -34.81 -22.12
CA SER A 5 -10.38 -34.25 -21.39
C SER A 5 -11.33 -35.40 -21.07
N ILE A 6 -11.54 -35.67 -19.78
CA ILE A 6 -12.51 -36.67 -19.30
C ILE A 6 -13.64 -35.88 -18.63
N CYS A 7 -14.74 -35.68 -19.35
CA CYS A 7 -16.00 -35.27 -18.73
C CYS A 7 -16.81 -36.54 -18.46
N VAL A 8 -16.94 -36.90 -17.19
CA VAL A 8 -17.80 -38.01 -16.77
C VAL A 8 -19.25 -37.53 -16.87
N SER A 9 -20.02 -38.12 -17.78
CA SER A 9 -21.46 -37.90 -17.89
C SER A 9 -22.19 -38.90 -16.98
N PHE A 10 -22.79 -38.39 -15.91
CA PHE A 10 -23.88 -39.06 -15.22
C PHE A 10 -25.13 -38.19 -15.32
N LEU A 11 -26.02 -38.60 -16.20
CA LEU A 11 -27.43 -38.26 -16.14
C LEU A 11 -27.96 -38.73 -14.78
N PHE A 12 -28.46 -37.81 -13.95
CA PHE A 12 -29.68 -37.90 -13.12
C PHE A 12 -29.66 -36.80 -12.03
N LEU A 13 -30.63 -35.88 -12.16
CA LEU A 13 -31.21 -34.93 -11.19
C LEU A 13 -30.57 -34.84 -9.77
N ASN A 14 -29.95 -33.70 -9.45
CA ASN A 14 -30.28 -32.80 -8.32
C ASN A 14 -29.24 -31.67 -8.19
N ILE A 15 -29.72 -30.52 -7.74
CA ILE A 15 -29.10 -29.19 -7.84
C ILE A 15 -27.85 -29.09 -6.95
N PHE A 16 -26.67 -29.18 -7.54
CA PHE A 16 -25.46 -28.59 -6.97
C PHE A 16 -24.85 -27.65 -8.02
N HIS A 17 -25.03 -26.36 -7.81
CA HIS A 17 -24.33 -25.32 -8.53
C HIS A 17 -22.83 -25.46 -8.23
N VAL A 18 -22.11 -26.19 -9.10
CA VAL A 18 -20.65 -26.14 -9.11
C VAL A 18 -20.25 -24.82 -9.75
N SER A 19 -20.00 -23.82 -8.92
CA SER A 19 -19.39 -22.56 -9.34
C SER A 19 -17.91 -22.79 -9.64
N CYS A 20 -17.61 -23.32 -10.82
CA CYS A 20 -16.27 -23.30 -11.38
C CYS A 20 -16.07 -21.99 -12.12
N SER A 21 -15.67 -20.92 -11.43
CA SER A 21 -15.13 -19.66 -11.99
C SER A 21 -14.76 -18.73 -10.84
N LEU A 22 -13.48 -18.33 -10.71
CA LEU A 22 -12.99 -17.01 -10.20
C LEU A 22 -11.57 -17.00 -9.58
N VAL A 23 -10.82 -18.12 -9.53
CA VAL A 23 -9.46 -18.05 -8.95
C VAL A 23 -8.41 -17.53 -9.97
N LEU A 24 -8.63 -17.70 -11.28
CA LEU A 24 -7.68 -17.25 -12.31
C LEU A 24 -7.86 -15.79 -12.75
N GLN A 25 -9.08 -15.22 -12.67
CA GLN A 25 -9.37 -13.88 -13.20
C GLN A 25 -8.80 -12.72 -12.35
N ASN A 26 -8.59 -12.91 -11.04
CA ASN A 26 -8.15 -11.82 -10.16
C ASN A 26 -6.64 -11.78 -9.88
N ILE A 27 -5.91 -12.89 -10.06
CA ILE A 27 -4.43 -12.83 -10.16
C ILE A 27 -4.04 -11.95 -11.34
N ASP A 28 -4.80 -12.06 -12.43
CA ASP A 28 -4.64 -11.26 -13.63
C ASP A 28 -4.88 -9.76 -13.35
N LEU A 29 -5.88 -9.38 -12.54
CA LEU A 29 -6.11 -7.96 -12.23
C LEU A 29 -4.98 -7.34 -11.40
N VAL A 30 -4.48 -8.01 -10.35
CA VAL A 30 -3.35 -7.51 -9.54
C VAL A 30 -2.10 -7.34 -10.40
N ASP A 31 -1.78 -8.34 -11.22
CA ASP A 31 -0.66 -8.28 -12.17
C ASP A 31 -0.82 -7.12 -13.17
N GLN A 32 -2.00 -6.97 -13.77
CA GLN A 32 -2.30 -5.88 -14.70
C GLN A 32 -2.18 -4.50 -14.07
N VAL A 33 -2.65 -4.33 -12.84
CA VAL A 33 -2.53 -3.06 -12.11
C VAL A 33 -1.06 -2.80 -11.79
N CYS A 34 -0.34 -3.75 -11.19
CA CYS A 34 1.06 -3.55 -10.81
C CYS A 34 1.98 -3.33 -12.01
N LYS A 35 1.67 -3.88 -13.19
CA LYS A 35 2.41 -3.58 -14.44
C LYS A 35 2.27 -2.11 -14.88
N LYS A 36 1.26 -1.41 -14.40
CA LYS A 36 1.02 0.02 -14.65
C LYS A 36 1.50 0.91 -13.49
N THR A 37 2.15 0.35 -12.47
CA THR A 37 2.74 1.10 -11.36
C THR A 37 4.27 1.05 -11.43
N PRO A 38 4.98 2.02 -10.83
CA PRO A 38 6.38 1.80 -10.50
C PRO A 38 6.52 0.64 -9.49
N TYR A 39 7.72 0.06 -9.38
CA TYR A 39 8.07 -0.97 -8.39
C TYR A 39 7.13 -2.19 -8.40
N TYR A 40 6.99 -2.84 -9.55
CA TYR A 40 6.13 -4.01 -9.76
C TYR A 40 6.20 -5.05 -8.62
N ASP A 41 7.41 -5.49 -8.24
CA ASP A 41 7.57 -6.52 -7.20
C ASP A 41 7.06 -6.10 -5.83
N LEU A 42 7.23 -4.81 -5.48
CA LEU A 42 6.70 -4.26 -4.24
C LEU A 42 5.17 -4.16 -4.29
N CYS A 43 4.62 -3.63 -5.38
CA CYS A 43 3.17 -3.59 -5.59
C CYS A 43 2.55 -4.98 -5.46
N ASN A 44 3.11 -5.95 -6.17
CA ASN A 44 2.59 -7.31 -6.21
C ASN A 44 2.73 -7.99 -4.84
N SER A 45 3.88 -7.89 -4.17
CA SER A 45 4.06 -8.52 -2.85
C SER A 45 3.18 -7.90 -1.77
N THR A 46 3.00 -6.57 -1.76
CA THR A 46 2.06 -5.87 -0.88
C THR A 46 0.62 -6.37 -1.09
N LEU A 47 0.15 -6.42 -2.34
CA LEU A 47 -1.22 -6.82 -2.64
C LEU A 47 -1.46 -8.32 -2.40
N GLN A 48 -0.50 -9.18 -2.74
CA GLN A 48 -0.62 -10.62 -2.51
C GLN A 48 -0.64 -10.98 -1.02
N SER A 49 -0.03 -10.16 -0.16
CA SER A 49 -0.08 -10.32 1.30
C SER A 49 -1.47 -10.04 1.88
N ASN A 50 -2.37 -9.41 1.11
CA ASN A 50 -3.74 -9.18 1.50
C ASN A 50 -4.71 -10.11 0.75
N PRO A 51 -5.37 -11.09 1.42
CA PRO A 51 -6.31 -12.00 0.77
C PRO A 51 -7.47 -11.32 0.05
N GLN A 52 -7.86 -10.11 0.48
CA GLN A 52 -8.96 -9.34 -0.13
C GLN A 52 -8.59 -8.79 -1.51
N ALA A 53 -7.30 -8.63 -1.82
CA ALA A 53 -6.85 -8.14 -3.13
C ALA A 53 -7.26 -9.08 -4.28
N LYS A 54 -7.48 -10.37 -3.97
CA LYS A 54 -7.92 -11.38 -4.94
C LYS A 54 -9.41 -11.32 -5.27
N ASN A 55 -10.21 -10.49 -4.58
CA ASN A 55 -11.66 -10.46 -4.71
C ASN A 55 -12.19 -9.03 -4.78
N THR A 56 -11.49 -8.16 -5.50
CA THR A 56 -11.85 -6.74 -5.56
C THR A 56 -11.47 -6.11 -6.90
N ASP A 57 -12.04 -4.94 -7.19
CA ASP A 57 -11.75 -4.18 -8.41
C ASP A 57 -10.54 -3.25 -8.21
N THR A 58 -10.20 -2.45 -9.23
CA THR A 58 -9.08 -1.48 -9.15
C THR A 58 -9.26 -0.48 -8.00
N LYS A 59 -10.51 -0.10 -7.66
CA LYS A 59 -10.80 0.78 -6.52
C LYS A 59 -10.49 0.08 -5.20
N GLY A 60 -10.84 -1.18 -5.06
CA GLY A 60 -10.48 -1.97 -3.89
C GLY A 60 -8.98 -2.25 -3.78
N ILE A 61 -8.29 -2.44 -4.90
CA ILE A 61 -6.82 -2.52 -4.92
C ILE A 61 -6.21 -1.21 -4.42
N ALA A 62 -6.72 -0.06 -4.88
CA ALA A 62 -6.28 1.25 -4.38
C ALA A 62 -6.53 1.38 -2.87
N LEU A 63 -7.70 0.96 -2.39
CA LEU A 63 -8.05 1.00 -0.97
C LEU A 63 -7.10 0.15 -0.12
N ILE A 64 -6.76 -1.06 -0.59
CA ILE A 64 -5.81 -1.94 0.10
C ILE A 64 -4.44 -1.30 0.17
N MET A 65 -3.93 -0.77 -0.96
CA MET A 65 -2.63 -0.11 -1.01
C MET A 65 -2.55 1.09 -0.04
N VAL A 66 -3.58 1.95 -0.02
CA VAL A 66 -3.62 3.10 0.90
C VAL A 66 -3.69 2.66 2.38
N LYS A 67 -4.41 1.58 2.68
CA LYS A 67 -4.43 1.01 4.05
C LYS A 67 -3.07 0.41 4.45
N ASP A 68 -2.38 -0.25 3.52
CA ASP A 68 -1.04 -0.77 3.76
C ASP A 68 -0.04 0.35 4.08
N ILE A 69 -0.14 1.47 3.36
CA ILE A 69 0.61 2.70 3.65
C ILE A 69 0.33 3.21 5.07
N VAL A 70 -0.94 3.26 5.50
CA VAL A 70 -1.30 3.66 6.88
C VAL A 70 -0.57 2.76 7.90
N SER A 71 -0.59 1.44 7.68
CA SER A 71 0.10 0.49 8.56
C SER A 71 1.60 0.74 8.59
N ASN A 72 2.25 0.87 7.44
CA ASN A 72 3.69 1.08 7.35
C ASN A 72 4.13 2.40 8.01
N VAL A 73 3.37 3.49 7.83
CA VAL A 73 3.68 4.78 8.47
C VAL A 73 3.45 4.70 9.99
N ASN A 74 2.39 4.03 10.44
CA ASN A 74 2.14 3.82 11.88
C ASN A 74 3.22 2.96 12.53
N ASP A 75 3.65 1.88 11.87
CA ASP A 75 4.72 1.01 12.36
C ASP A 75 6.05 1.76 12.42
N THR A 76 6.29 2.65 11.46
CA THR A 76 7.48 3.51 11.44
C THR A 76 7.43 4.58 12.54
N LEU A 77 6.26 5.15 12.84
CA LEU A 77 6.07 6.02 14.00
C LEU A 77 6.38 5.28 15.30
N ASN A 78 5.81 4.10 15.52
CA ASN A 78 6.07 3.28 16.71
C ASN A 78 7.56 2.93 16.85
N PHE A 79 8.20 2.58 15.73
CA PHE A 79 9.65 2.33 15.71
C PHE A 79 10.45 3.59 16.08
N THR A 80 10.07 4.74 15.56
CA THR A 80 10.71 6.04 15.86
C THR A 80 10.57 6.39 17.33
N GLU A 81 9.38 6.25 17.92
CA GLU A 81 9.14 6.45 19.36
C GLU A 81 9.96 5.48 20.23
N GLY A 82 10.15 4.24 19.75
CA GLY A 82 11.02 3.27 20.38
C GLY A 82 12.49 3.71 20.38
N LEU A 83 12.98 4.31 19.29
CA LEU A 83 14.33 4.85 19.21
C LEU A 83 14.51 6.07 20.13
N ILE A 84 13.53 6.96 20.19
CA ILE A 84 13.55 8.15 21.06
C ILE A 84 13.72 7.72 22.53
N LYS A 85 12.94 6.73 22.98
CA LYS A 85 13.00 6.22 24.36
C LYS A 85 14.35 5.60 24.75
N ASN A 86 15.15 5.16 23.77
CA ASN A 86 16.36 4.37 24.01
C ASN A 86 17.65 5.11 23.66
N THR A 87 17.60 6.27 23.02
CA THR A 87 18.79 7.04 22.67
C THR A 87 19.22 7.96 23.81
N SER A 88 20.53 8.12 23.99
CA SER A 88 21.13 9.17 24.82
C SER A 88 21.78 10.28 23.99
N ASP A 89 21.84 10.11 22.67
CA ASP A 89 22.32 11.14 21.74
C ASP A 89 21.22 12.17 21.51
N VAL A 90 21.38 13.36 22.11
CA VAL A 90 20.47 14.50 22.01
C VAL A 90 20.28 14.99 20.58
N GLY A 91 21.31 14.88 19.73
CA GLY A 91 21.24 15.28 18.33
C GLY A 91 20.40 14.30 17.51
N LEU A 92 20.53 13.00 17.81
CA LEU A 92 19.69 11.95 17.23
C LEU A 92 18.24 12.07 17.71
N GLU A 93 18.03 12.24 19.02
CA GLU A 93 16.71 12.40 19.65
C GLU A 93 15.92 13.52 18.96
N LYS A 94 16.50 14.73 18.83
CA LYS A 94 15.85 15.86 18.15
C LYS A 94 15.45 15.58 16.70
N LYS A 95 16.25 14.80 15.96
CA LYS A 95 15.91 14.42 14.58
C LYS A 95 14.76 13.41 14.55
N LEU A 96 14.76 12.46 15.49
CA LEU A 96 13.69 11.47 15.61
C LEU A 96 12.39 12.11 16.07
N ASP A 97 12.42 13.04 17.03
CA ASP A 97 11.24 13.80 17.49
C ASP A 97 10.59 14.55 16.33
N PHE A 98 11.39 15.27 15.53
CA PHE A 98 10.88 15.94 14.33
C PHE A 98 10.16 14.96 13.39
N CYS A 99 10.73 13.77 13.18
CA CYS A 99 10.10 12.76 12.34
C CYS A 99 8.82 12.21 12.95
N ALA A 100 8.79 11.95 14.26
CA ALA A 100 7.59 11.49 14.95
C ALA A 100 6.46 12.53 14.88
N GLU A 101 6.75 13.80 15.16
CA GLU A 101 5.82 14.93 15.01
C GLU A 101 5.27 15.04 13.59
N THR A 102 6.09 14.71 12.59
CA THR A 102 5.71 14.67 11.18
C THR A 102 4.79 13.48 10.87
N TYR A 103 5.03 12.30 11.44
CA TYR A 103 4.24 11.08 11.16
C TYR A 103 2.90 11.04 11.88
N ILE A 104 2.80 11.58 13.09
CA ILE A 104 1.58 11.59 13.90
C ILE A 104 0.36 12.12 13.12
N PRO A 105 0.38 13.30 12.47
CA PRO A 105 -0.77 13.78 11.71
C PRO A 105 -1.05 12.95 10.46
N LEU A 106 -0.03 12.32 9.86
CA LEU A 106 -0.23 11.42 8.72
C LEU A 106 -1.08 10.22 9.11
N VAL A 107 -0.73 9.58 10.23
CA VAL A 107 -1.43 8.40 10.76
C VAL A 107 -2.82 8.76 11.29
N LYS A 108 -2.92 9.86 12.07
CA LYS A 108 -4.17 10.21 12.75
C LYS A 108 -5.21 10.84 11.85
N SER A 109 -4.81 11.44 10.73
CA SER A 109 -5.70 12.31 9.95
C SER A 109 -5.53 12.17 8.44
N VAL A 110 -4.36 12.46 7.90
CA VAL A 110 -4.18 12.60 6.42
C VAL A 110 -4.46 11.29 5.68
N LEU A 111 -3.82 10.20 6.11
CA LEU A 111 -3.95 8.91 5.44
C LEU A 111 -5.33 8.27 5.67
N PRO A 112 -5.93 8.32 6.87
CA PRO A 112 -7.35 7.97 7.04
C PRO A 112 -8.29 8.75 6.11
N GLN A 113 -8.07 10.06 5.93
CA GLN A 113 -8.86 10.84 4.97
C GLN A 113 -8.63 10.41 3.52
N ALA A 114 -7.43 9.94 3.17
CA ALA A 114 -7.17 9.34 1.87
C ALA A 114 -7.96 8.03 1.67
N VAL A 115 -8.02 7.17 2.69
CA VAL A 115 -8.84 5.95 2.71
C VAL A 115 -10.32 6.29 2.48
N ASP A 116 -10.85 7.26 3.22
CA ASP A 116 -12.25 7.71 3.08
C ASP A 116 -12.52 8.30 1.69
N ALA A 117 -11.57 9.05 1.15
CA ALA A 117 -11.67 9.60 -0.19
C ALA A 117 -11.69 8.50 -1.27
N VAL A 118 -10.90 7.43 -1.14
CA VAL A 118 -11.00 6.27 -2.04
C VAL A 118 -12.38 5.63 -1.93
N ASN A 119 -12.88 5.39 -0.72
CA ASN A 119 -14.22 4.82 -0.52
C ASN A 119 -15.33 5.65 -1.18
N GLN A 120 -15.21 6.97 -1.13
CA GLN A 120 -16.15 7.93 -1.72
C GLN A 120 -15.86 8.23 -3.21
N SER A 121 -14.93 7.52 -3.83
CA SER A 121 -14.48 7.74 -5.22
C SER A 121 -13.95 9.16 -5.49
N ARG A 122 -13.48 9.87 -4.45
CA ARG A 122 -12.80 11.16 -4.54
C ARG A 122 -11.31 10.97 -4.83
N PHE A 123 -10.97 10.29 -5.93
CA PHE A 123 -9.60 9.83 -6.21
C PHE A 123 -8.58 10.98 -6.33
N LYS A 124 -8.99 12.15 -6.84
CA LYS A 124 -8.12 13.33 -6.90
C LYS A 124 -7.72 13.80 -5.51
N TYR A 125 -8.65 13.76 -4.55
CA TYR A 125 -8.37 14.13 -3.17
C TYR A 125 -7.51 13.07 -2.48
N ALA A 126 -7.81 11.78 -2.68
CA ALA A 126 -6.96 10.70 -2.18
C ALA A 126 -5.51 10.85 -2.68
N ASN A 127 -5.32 11.11 -3.98
CA ASN A 127 -3.99 11.26 -4.56
C ASN A 127 -3.26 12.50 -4.03
N TYR A 128 -3.98 13.61 -3.80
CA TYR A 128 -3.42 14.77 -3.12
C TYR A 128 -2.93 14.44 -1.70
N SER A 129 -3.73 13.73 -0.91
CA SER A 129 -3.35 13.32 0.45
C SER A 129 -2.13 12.39 0.45
N ILE A 130 -2.05 11.45 -0.49
CA ILE A 130 -0.88 10.58 -0.69
C ILE A 130 0.37 11.40 -1.03
N PHE A 131 0.27 12.32 -1.97
CA PHE A 131 1.37 13.21 -2.34
C PHE A 131 1.83 14.08 -1.17
N TYR A 132 0.89 14.66 -0.43
CA TYR A 132 1.18 15.46 0.76
C TYR A 132 1.91 14.62 1.82
N ALA A 133 1.42 13.42 2.13
CA ALA A 133 2.10 12.51 3.06
C ALA A 133 3.52 12.13 2.60
N GLY A 134 3.71 11.90 1.29
CA GLY A 134 5.04 11.70 0.71
C GLY A 134 5.99 12.87 0.94
N LYS A 135 5.52 14.11 0.83
CA LYS A 135 6.35 15.29 1.15
C LYS A 135 6.78 15.34 2.61
N GLU A 136 5.86 15.04 3.52
CA GLU A 136 6.14 15.01 4.96
C GLU A 136 7.19 13.93 5.32
N ILE A 137 7.05 12.70 4.79
CA ILE A 137 8.11 11.68 4.94
C ILE A 137 9.45 12.16 4.37
N GLY A 138 9.42 12.88 3.25
CA GLY A 138 10.60 13.49 2.64
C GLY A 138 11.28 14.53 3.54
N TYR A 139 10.51 15.35 4.26
CA TYR A 139 11.06 16.31 5.22
C TYR A 139 11.75 15.64 6.40
N CYS A 140 11.20 14.52 6.90
CA CYS A 140 11.90 13.71 7.90
C CYS A 140 13.26 13.21 7.36
N ASN A 141 13.30 12.63 6.16
CA ASN A 141 14.55 12.16 5.55
C ASN A 141 15.60 13.28 5.47
N ASN A 142 15.18 14.49 5.11
CA ASN A 142 16.05 15.64 5.00
C ASN A 142 16.67 16.08 6.34
N LYS A 143 16.08 15.73 7.49
CA LYS A 143 16.72 15.98 8.81
C LYS A 143 17.96 15.12 9.04
N PHE A 144 18.08 14.03 8.31
CA PHE A 144 19.26 13.17 8.35
C PHE A 144 20.27 13.48 7.25
N SER A 145 19.99 14.43 6.34
CA SER A 145 20.95 14.87 5.32
C SER A 145 22.28 15.29 5.95
N GLY A 146 23.38 14.72 5.46
CA GLY A 146 24.72 14.92 6.02
C GLY A 146 25.08 14.03 7.22
N SER A 147 24.18 13.17 7.67
CA SER A 147 24.49 12.09 8.62
C SER A 147 24.94 10.85 7.85
N THR A 148 25.89 10.08 8.39
CA THR A 148 26.40 8.87 7.72
C THR A 148 25.35 7.76 7.62
N THR A 149 24.38 7.72 8.55
CA THR A 149 23.26 6.76 8.55
C THR A 149 22.02 7.34 9.24
N SER A 150 20.82 7.12 8.67
CA SER A 150 19.55 7.34 9.37
C SER A 150 18.94 5.98 9.74
N PRO A 151 18.52 5.77 11.00
CA PRO A 151 17.85 4.54 11.39
C PRO A 151 16.46 4.39 10.75
N LEU A 152 15.93 5.44 10.10
CA LEU A 152 14.62 5.46 9.46
C LEU A 152 14.70 5.26 7.93
N SER A 153 15.90 5.23 7.34
CA SER A 153 16.08 5.33 5.88
C SER A 153 15.33 4.25 5.11
N ASP A 154 15.52 2.98 5.45
CA ASP A 154 14.91 1.85 4.72
C ASP A 154 13.37 1.87 4.80
N ARG A 155 12.85 2.20 5.99
CA ARG A 155 11.40 2.33 6.24
C ARG A 155 10.82 3.46 5.41
N ASN A 156 11.44 4.64 5.46
CA ASN A 156 10.97 5.80 4.73
C ASN A 156 11.08 5.63 3.21
N VAL A 157 12.14 5.00 2.71
CA VAL A 157 12.29 4.67 1.29
C VAL A 157 11.19 3.70 0.84
N THR A 158 10.89 2.68 1.64
CA THR A 158 9.81 1.74 1.33
C THR A 158 8.46 2.45 1.28
N ILE A 159 8.16 3.30 2.28
CA ILE A 159 6.94 4.12 2.30
C ILE A 159 6.84 5.05 1.08
N GLN A 160 7.93 5.70 0.68
CA GLN A 160 7.95 6.55 -0.52
C GLN A 160 7.57 5.74 -1.78
N LYS A 161 8.14 4.55 -1.94
CA LYS A 161 7.79 3.66 -3.06
C LYS A 161 6.32 3.25 -3.02
N LEU A 162 5.77 2.99 -1.84
CA LEU A 162 4.35 2.68 -1.68
C LEU A 162 3.46 3.88 -2.04
N PHE A 163 3.84 5.11 -1.68
CA PHE A 163 3.13 6.32 -2.13
C PHE A 163 3.14 6.44 -3.66
N ASP A 164 4.28 6.21 -4.31
CA ASP A 164 4.39 6.24 -5.78
C ASP A 164 3.48 5.19 -6.43
N ILE A 165 3.43 3.97 -5.87
CA ILE A 165 2.51 2.92 -6.31
C ILE A 165 1.06 3.37 -6.15
N ALA A 166 0.66 3.86 -4.96
CA ALA A 166 -0.70 4.30 -4.69
C ALA A 166 -1.14 5.43 -5.64
N SER A 167 -0.27 6.42 -5.85
CA SER A 167 -0.52 7.50 -6.80
C SER A 167 -0.72 7.00 -8.22
N ALA A 168 0.08 6.01 -8.68
CA ALA A 168 -0.11 5.40 -9.99
C ALA A 168 -1.47 4.69 -10.11
N ILE A 169 -1.86 3.90 -9.11
CA ILE A 169 -3.17 3.21 -9.09
C ILE A 169 -4.32 4.22 -9.09
N LEU A 170 -4.24 5.27 -8.28
CA LEU A 170 -5.25 6.33 -8.23
C LEU A 170 -5.37 7.08 -9.56
N ASN A 171 -4.26 7.27 -10.28
CA ASN A 171 -4.28 7.86 -11.61
C ASN A 171 -4.94 6.96 -12.66
N LEU A 172 -4.87 5.62 -12.53
CA LEU A 172 -5.66 4.72 -13.39
C LEU A 172 -7.17 4.95 -13.20
N LEU A 173 -7.61 5.20 -11.96
CA LEU A 173 -9.01 5.45 -11.62
C LEU A 173 -9.49 6.85 -12.00
N LEU A 174 -8.58 7.80 -12.25
CA LEU A 174 -8.92 9.15 -12.72
C LEU A 174 -9.08 9.23 -14.24
N ASN A 175 -8.47 8.30 -14.98
CA ASN A 175 -8.39 8.31 -16.43
C ASN A 175 -9.23 7.22 -17.11
N GLY A 176 -9.88 6.35 -16.32
CA GLY A 176 -10.78 5.29 -16.79
C GLY A 176 -12.23 5.64 -16.53
#